data_AF-A0A836TB93-F1
#
_entry.id   AF-A0A836TB93-F1
#
_cell.length_a   1.000
_cell.length_b   1.000
_cell.length_c   1.000
_cell.angle_alpha   90.00
_cell.angle_beta   90.00
_cell.angle_gamma   90.00
#
_symmetry.space_group_name_H-M   'P 1'
#
loop_
_entity.id
_entity.type
_entity.pdbx_description
1 polymer ?
#
loop_
_entity_poly.entity_id
_entity_poly.type
_entity_poly.pdbx_seq_one_letter_code
_entity_poly.pdbx_strand_id
1 'polypeptide(L)'
;MTIREGNGQVPINQAQNGRDPLKFGIFMPSVSSNPNISRYKPVPDDWTFESNKQIALAAETAGFNFIFPISRWKGFGGDINYHGHSLE
;
A
#
# COMPACT_ATOMS: atom_id res chain seq x y z
N MET A 1 5.33 -19.94 -3.72
CA MET A 1 3.94 -20.11 -3.23
C MET A 1 3.77 -21.57 -2.85
N THR A 2 3.88 -21.88 -1.56
CA THR A 2 3.65 -23.23 -1.04
C THR A 2 2.56 -23.09 0.01
N ILE A 3 1.36 -23.54 -0.34
CA ILE A 3 0.22 -23.59 0.57
C ILE A 3 0.54 -24.67 1.61
N ARG A 4 0.70 -24.28 2.88
CA ARG A 4 0.73 -25.24 3.98
C ARG A 4 -0.72 -25.50 4.38
N GLU A 5 -1.20 -26.70 4.09
CA GLU A 5 -2.43 -27.21 4.70
C GLU A 5 -2.20 -27.41 6.21
N GLY A 6 -3.11 -26.89 7.02
CA GLY A 6 -3.01 -26.97 8.47
C GLY A 6 -4.31 -26.52 9.13
N ASN A 7 -5.09 -27.51 9.56
CA ASN A 7 -6.32 -27.49 10.34
C ASN A 7 -6.54 -26.24 11.22
N GLY A 8 -7.78 -25.76 11.20
CA GLY A 8 -8.27 -24.63 11.96
C GLY A 8 -7.98 -24.72 13.45
N GLN A 9 -7.14 -23.81 13.91
CA GLN A 9 -7.37 -22.93 15.06
C GLN A 9 -6.29 -21.86 14.96
N VAL A 10 -6.68 -20.62 14.68
CA VAL A 10 -5.76 -19.49 14.88
C VAL A 10 -5.48 -19.47 16.39
N PRO A 11 -4.25 -19.70 16.87
CA PRO A 11 -3.99 -19.68 18.29
C PRO A 11 -4.39 -18.31 18.82
N ILE A 12 -5.39 -18.27 19.72
CA ILE A 12 -5.60 -17.09 20.55
C ILE A 12 -4.31 -16.94 21.36
N ASN A 13 -3.52 -15.93 21.01
CA ASN A 13 -2.17 -15.76 21.52
C ASN A 13 -2.17 -15.86 23.05
N GLN A 14 -1.54 -16.92 23.55
CA GLN A 14 -0.89 -16.86 24.85
C GLN A 14 -0.05 -15.57 24.84
N ALA A 15 -0.23 -14.71 25.83
CA ALA A 15 0.60 -13.53 25.99
C ALA A 15 2.05 -13.99 26.17
N GLN A 16 2.77 -14.13 25.05
CA GLN A 16 4.20 -14.34 25.04
C GLN A 16 4.79 -13.11 25.72
N ASN A 17 5.60 -13.31 26.75
CA ASN A 17 6.20 -12.26 27.58
C ASN A 17 7.26 -11.41 26.83
N GLY A 18 7.06 -11.11 25.55
CA GLY A 18 7.85 -10.20 24.73
C GLY A 18 6.91 -9.27 23.97
N ARG A 19 7.27 -7.99 23.83
CA ARG A 19 6.51 -7.08 22.96
C ARG A 19 6.65 -7.54 21.52
N ASP A 20 5.54 -7.56 20.77
CA ASP A 20 5.60 -7.71 19.32
C ASP A 20 6.55 -6.66 18.73
N PRO A 21 7.40 -7.03 17.75
CA PRO A 21 8.26 -6.06 17.09
C PRO A 21 7.42 -5.02 16.36
N LEU A 22 7.87 -3.76 16.38
CA LEU A 22 7.25 -2.69 15.62
C LEU A 22 7.26 -3.04 14.12
N LYS A 23 6.10 -2.98 13.49
CA LYS A 23 5.93 -3.24 12.06
C LYS A 23 5.84 -1.94 11.28
N PHE A 24 6.50 -1.90 10.14
CA PHE A 24 6.45 -0.77 9.21
C PHE A 24 5.73 -1.19 7.92
N GLY A 25 4.97 -0.26 7.35
CA GLY A 25 4.31 -0.44 6.07
C GLY A 25 4.33 0.82 5.23
N ILE A 26 4.09 0.66 3.93
CA ILE A 26 4.04 1.77 2.97
C ILE A 26 2.60 1.99 2.51
N PHE A 27 2.12 3.24 2.58
CA PHE A 27 0.92 3.66 1.86
C PHE A 27 1.24 3.73 0.37
N MET A 28 0.77 2.72 -0.36
CA MET A 28 1.11 2.53 -1.75
C MET A 28 0.43 3.58 -2.62
N PRO A 29 1.16 4.26 -3.52
CA PRO A 29 0.56 5.25 -4.38
C PRO A 29 -0.19 4.57 -5.55
N SER A 30 -1.36 4.01 -5.26
CA SER A 30 -2.22 3.32 -6.25
C SER A 30 -3.19 4.24 -6.98
N VAL A 31 -3.26 5.51 -6.58
CA VAL A 31 -4.19 6.52 -7.10
C VAL A 31 -3.45 7.81 -7.45
N SER A 32 -3.99 8.57 -8.41
CA SER A 32 -3.38 9.84 -8.85
C SER A 32 -3.30 10.86 -7.73
N SER A 33 -2.25 11.68 -7.75
CA SER A 33 -1.95 12.71 -6.73
C SER A 33 -1.58 12.18 -5.32
N ASN A 34 -1.79 10.89 -5.01
CA ASN A 34 -1.51 10.24 -3.71
C ASN A 34 -1.87 11.17 -2.52
N PRO A 35 -1.11 11.42 -1.42
CA PRO A 35 -1.61 12.28 -0.33
C PRO A 35 -1.59 13.79 -0.65
N ASN A 36 -1.27 14.20 -1.88
CA ASN A 36 -1.12 15.60 -2.24
C ASN A 36 -2.40 16.17 -2.87
N ILE A 37 -3.05 17.10 -2.16
CA ILE A 37 -4.21 17.85 -2.66
C ILE A 37 -3.73 19.23 -3.13
N SER A 38 -3.13 19.29 -4.32
CA SER A 38 -2.71 20.56 -4.92
C SER A 38 -2.66 20.47 -6.45
N ARG A 39 -2.46 21.63 -7.11
CA ARG A 39 -2.23 21.69 -8.56
C ARG A 39 -0.81 21.24 -8.95
N TYR A 40 0.11 21.15 -7.99
CA TYR A 40 1.48 20.76 -8.28
C TYR A 40 1.60 19.23 -8.33
N LYS A 41 1.91 18.72 -9.52
CA LYS A 41 2.06 17.28 -9.79
C LYS A 41 3.53 16.97 -10.14
N PRO A 42 4.34 16.50 -9.18
CA PRO A 42 5.77 16.24 -9.42
C PRO A 42 6.02 15.03 -10.32
N VAL A 43 5.05 14.11 -10.42
CA VAL A 43 5.11 12.92 -11.29
C VAL A 43 3.98 13.04 -12.33
N PRO A 44 4.24 13.58 -13.53
CA PRO A 44 3.20 13.87 -14.51
C PRO A 44 2.38 12.65 -14.92
N ASP A 45 3.02 11.50 -15.06
CA ASP A 45 2.41 10.23 -15.50
C ASP A 45 1.81 9.41 -14.36
N ASP A 46 1.73 9.98 -13.15
CA ASP A 46 1.33 9.28 -11.93
C ASP A 46 2.15 8.00 -11.67
N TRP A 47 1.67 7.21 -10.72
CA TRP A 47 2.30 6.00 -10.25
C TRP A 47 1.76 4.81 -11.03
N THR A 48 2.47 4.44 -12.10
CA THR A 48 2.14 3.28 -12.93
C THR A 48 2.25 1.96 -12.15
N PHE A 49 1.72 0.87 -12.72
CA PHE A 49 1.97 -0.48 -12.19
C PHE A 49 3.46 -0.77 -12.02
N GLU A 50 4.29 -0.44 -13.03
CA GLU A 50 5.73 -0.69 -12.94
C GLU A 50 6.38 0.13 -11.82
N SER A 51 5.99 1.39 -11.65
CA SER A 51 6.45 2.22 -10.52
C SER A 51 6.08 1.59 -9.17
N ASN A 52 4.84 1.11 -9.06
CA ASN A 52 4.37 0.42 -7.87
C ASN A 52 5.15 -0.88 -7.61
N LYS A 53 5.41 -1.68 -8.64
CA LYS A 53 6.24 -2.89 -8.52
C LYS A 53 7.64 -2.57 -7.99
N GLN A 54 8.29 -1.52 -8.51
CA GLN A 54 9.61 -1.11 -8.03
C GLN A 54 9.58 -0.67 -6.56
N ILE A 55 8.54 0.08 -6.14
CA ILE A 55 8.36 0.46 -4.73
C ILE A 55 8.19 -0.78 -3.84
N ALA A 56 7.38 -1.75 -4.26
CA ALA A 56 7.14 -2.97 -3.50
C ALA A 56 8.42 -3.80 -3.31
N LEU A 57 9.23 -3.96 -4.37
CA LEU A 57 10.51 -4.65 -4.31
C LEU A 57 11.52 -3.92 -3.42
N ALA A 58 11.57 -2.59 -3.48
CA ALA A 58 12.41 -1.78 -2.61
C ALA A 58 11.99 -1.89 -1.13
N ALA A 59 10.68 -1.92 -0.87
CA ALA A 59 10.11 -2.08 0.47
C ALA A 59 10.45 -3.44 1.07
N GLU A 60 10.29 -4.51 0.28
CA GLU A 60 10.68 -5.87 0.67
C GLU A 60 12.17 -5.94 1.00
N THR A 61 13.03 -5.38 0.14
CA THR A 61 14.48 -5.31 0.35
C THR A 61 14.85 -4.53 1.62
N ALA A 62 14.08 -3.48 1.95
CA ALA A 62 14.29 -2.66 3.14
C ALA A 62 13.66 -3.25 4.42
N GLY A 63 12.99 -4.40 4.35
CA GLY A 63 12.41 -5.09 5.51
C GLY A 63 11.04 -4.55 5.96
N PHE A 64 10.31 -3.85 5.10
CA PHE A 64 8.92 -3.47 5.39
C PHE A 64 8.02 -4.71 5.45
N ASN A 65 7.01 -4.66 6.31
CA ASN A 65 6.16 -5.80 6.60
C ASN A 65 4.93 -5.88 5.67
N PHE A 66 4.50 -4.75 5.12
CA PHE A 66 3.34 -4.69 4.23
C PHE A 66 3.34 -3.43 3.36
N ILE A 67 2.60 -3.50 2.26
CA ILE A 67 2.20 -2.35 1.46
C ILE A 67 0.68 -2.24 1.52
N PHE A 68 0.16 -1.02 1.58
CA PHE A 68 -1.27 -0.74 1.76
C PHE A 68 -1.75 0.18 0.63
N PRO A 69 -2.39 -0.36 -0.42
CA PRO A 69 -2.96 0.44 -1.49
C PRO A 69 -4.24 1.15 -1.05
N ILE A 70 -4.52 2.28 -1.69
CA ILE A 70 -5.78 2.99 -1.55
C ILE A 70 -6.76 2.39 -2.54
N SER A 71 -7.94 1.98 -2.03
CA SER A 71 -9.04 1.55 -2.88
C SER A 71 -10.03 2.66 -3.18
N ARG A 72 -10.13 3.03 -4.45
CA ARG A 72 -10.98 4.10 -4.94
C ARG A 72 -11.26 3.99 -6.44
N TRP A 73 -12.54 3.77 -6.76
CA TRP A 73 -13.05 3.74 -8.14
C TRP A 73 -13.55 5.09 -8.66
N LYS A 74 -13.69 6.09 -7.79
CA LYS A 74 -14.16 7.43 -8.18
C LYS A 74 -13.37 8.53 -7.48
N GLY A 75 -12.79 9.41 -8.29
CA GLY A 75 -12.13 10.63 -7.84
C GLY A 75 -13.10 11.66 -7.26
N PHE A 76 -12.54 12.71 -6.68
CA PHE A 76 -13.33 13.78 -6.05
C PHE A 76 -13.93 14.77 -7.05
N GLY A 77 -13.48 14.78 -8.31
CA GLY A 77 -13.91 15.74 -9.32
C GLY A 77 -13.33 17.15 -9.10
N GLY A 78 -13.83 18.11 -9.88
CA GLY A 78 -13.30 19.48 -9.92
C GLY A 78 -11.88 19.57 -10.49
N ASP A 79 -11.31 20.78 -10.49
CA ASP A 79 -10.05 21.07 -11.17
C ASP A 79 -8.85 20.27 -10.64
N ILE A 80 -8.81 19.98 -9.33
CA ILE A 80 -7.72 19.24 -8.70
C ILE A 80 -7.89 17.73 -8.89
N ASN A 81 -9.15 17.27 -9.04
CA ASN A 81 -9.55 15.87 -9.17
C ASN A 81 -8.65 14.89 -8.39
N TYR A 82 -8.53 15.12 -7.08
CA TYR A 82 -7.76 14.29 -6.18
C TYR A 82 -8.20 12.83 -6.29
N HIS A 83 -7.23 11.91 -6.38
CA HIS A 83 -7.48 10.49 -6.65
C HIS A 83 -8.39 10.22 -7.88
N GLY A 84 -8.29 11.08 -8.90
CA GLY A 84 -9.05 11.00 -10.15
C GLY A 84 -8.86 9.70 -10.93
N HIS A 85 -7.67 9.12 -10.89
CA HIS A 85 -7.34 7.84 -11.53
C HIS A 85 -6.89 6.81 -10.49
N SER A 86 -7.18 5.55 -10.75
CA SER A 86 -6.80 4.39 -9.93
C SER A 86 -6.21 3.30 -10.81
N LEU A 87 -5.37 2.45 -10.21
CA LEU A 87 -4.87 1.21 -10.84
C LEU A 87 -5.85 0.02 -10.70
N GLU A 88 -7.01 0.24 -10.07
CA GLU A 88 -8.04 -0.76 -9.79
C GLU A 88 -9.14 -0.85 -10.86
#